data_AF-A0A6V7GTM2-F1
#
_entry.id   AF-A0A6V7GTM2-F1
#
_cell.length_a   1.000
_cell.length_b   1.000
_cell.length_c   1.000
_cell.angle_alpha   90.00
_cell.angle_beta   90.00
_cell.angle_gamma   90.00
#
_symmetry.space_group_name_H-M   'P 1'
#
loop_
_entity.id
_entity.type
_entity.pdbx_description
1 polymer ?
#
loop_
_entity_poly.entity_id
_entity_poly.type
_entity_poly.pdbx_seq_one_letter_code
_entity_poly.pdbx_strand_id
1 'polypeptide(L)'
;NNVRATMKKLNEPKRGEFNIDLWKQKTTKDIDTNWMSSDTVRHTLTHFGVKKKRIPASLRKRPSNIPAVESPHPGISYNPSFQDHQNLLCEVVRKEKEFIKEEEHLKRVTTKMFKKVSPEERENNLIKEMSEGLKPENDQDPGENEDDDPTIKSVYTPLKNQKKTRVQRRKQKEQKALVYKRQQEKIEKKKISDIYKLKLLDRQLAAKEKKQKVSRQKRLKKKALKALGTKILSKIKFEPLEPDFKLSTELTGNLRNTEPTNNLLKDRFKSFQKRNIIAPTNVR
;
A
#
# COMPACT_ATOMS: atom_id res chain seq x y z
N ASN A 1 4.77 -51.19 -48.06
CA ASN A 1 4.95 -49.86 -48.70
C ASN A 1 3.68 -49.26 -49.31
N ASN A 2 2.82 -50.05 -49.97
CA ASN A 2 1.61 -49.51 -50.64
C ASN A 2 0.53 -48.95 -49.70
N VAL A 3 0.34 -49.52 -48.50
CA VAL A 3 -0.67 -49.05 -47.52
C VAL A 3 -0.36 -47.64 -46.99
N ARG A 4 0.93 -47.30 -46.84
CA ARG A 4 1.35 -45.96 -46.39
C ARG A 4 1.16 -44.91 -47.49
N ALA A 5 1.27 -45.32 -48.75
CA ALA A 5 1.06 -44.45 -49.91
C ALA A 5 -0.44 -44.17 -50.13
N THR A 6 -1.31 -45.17 -49.97
CA THR A 6 -2.77 -44.99 -50.10
C THR A 6 -3.34 -44.11 -48.99
N MET A 7 -2.87 -44.28 -47.75
CA MET A 7 -3.24 -43.42 -46.61
C MET A 7 -2.82 -41.96 -46.81
N LYS A 8 -1.65 -41.70 -47.42
CA LYS A 8 -1.22 -40.33 -47.76
C LYS A 8 -2.11 -39.69 -48.83
N LYS A 9 -2.47 -40.44 -49.86
CA LYS A 9 -3.32 -39.97 -50.96
C LYS A 9 -4.75 -39.62 -50.51
N LEU A 10 -5.27 -40.30 -49.49
CA LEU A 10 -6.56 -39.99 -48.88
C LEU A 10 -6.53 -38.74 -47.98
N ASN A 11 -5.36 -38.38 -47.47
CA ASN A 11 -5.14 -37.19 -46.64
C ASN A 11 -4.77 -35.94 -47.45
N GLU A 12 -4.68 -36.04 -48.79
CA GLU A 12 -4.47 -34.88 -49.65
C GLU A 12 -5.80 -34.13 -49.83
N PRO A 13 -5.83 -32.80 -49.64
CA PRO A 13 -7.05 -32.02 -49.80
C PRO A 13 -7.50 -32.04 -51.27
N LYS A 14 -8.81 -32.18 -51.50
CA LYS A 14 -9.38 -32.11 -52.85
C LYS A 14 -9.20 -30.70 -53.42
N ARG A 15 -9.07 -30.60 -54.74
CA ARG A 15 -8.89 -29.32 -55.46
C ARG A 15 -10.07 -28.39 -55.17
N GLY A 16 -9.83 -27.30 -54.42
CA GLY A 16 -10.85 -26.35 -53.98
C GLY A 16 -11.16 -26.37 -52.47
N GLU A 17 -10.70 -27.38 -51.73
CA GLU A 17 -10.84 -27.46 -50.27
C GLU A 17 -9.60 -26.89 -49.58
N PHE A 18 -9.66 -25.63 -49.14
CA PHE A 18 -8.58 -24.96 -48.40
C PHE A 18 -8.62 -25.27 -46.88
N ASN A 19 -8.74 -26.55 -46.53
CA ASN A 19 -8.81 -26.99 -45.13
C ASN A 19 -7.45 -26.96 -44.41
N ILE A 20 -6.36 -26.72 -45.15
CA ILE A 20 -5.01 -26.63 -44.62
C ILE A 20 -4.61 -25.16 -44.53
N ASP A 21 -4.68 -24.63 -43.32
CA ASP A 21 -4.15 -23.31 -43.01
C ASP A 21 -2.62 -23.36 -43.01
N LEU A 22 -2.02 -23.09 -44.17
CA LEU A 22 -0.58 -23.04 -44.38
C LEU A 22 0.11 -22.05 -43.42
N TRP A 23 -0.62 -21.04 -42.91
CA TRP A 23 -0.11 -20.07 -41.94
C TRP A 23 -0.12 -20.58 -40.50
N LYS A 24 -0.88 -21.64 -40.20
CA LYS A 24 -0.84 -22.36 -38.91
C LYS A 24 0.19 -23.48 -38.87
N GLN A 25 0.65 -23.97 -40.02
CA GLN A 25 1.78 -24.90 -40.07
C GLN A 25 3.04 -24.15 -39.63
N LYS A 26 3.36 -24.25 -38.35
CA LYS A 26 4.67 -23.83 -37.86
C LYS A 26 5.69 -24.71 -38.57
N THR A 27 6.49 -24.11 -39.45
CA THR A 27 7.73 -24.71 -39.94
C THR A 27 8.76 -24.76 -38.81
N THR A 28 8.41 -25.37 -37.67
CA THR A 28 9.41 -25.85 -36.73
C THR A 28 9.98 -27.08 -37.39
N LYS A 29 10.93 -26.87 -38.32
CA LYS A 29 11.91 -27.91 -38.60
C LYS A 29 12.53 -28.19 -37.24
N ASP A 30 12.27 -29.36 -36.67
CA ASP A 30 12.88 -29.78 -35.42
C ASP A 30 14.39 -29.86 -35.72
N ILE A 31 15.12 -28.82 -35.34
CA ILE A 31 16.56 -28.77 -35.51
C ILE A 31 17.10 -29.73 -34.45
N ASP A 32 17.72 -30.82 -34.87
CA ASP A 32 18.40 -31.74 -33.97
C ASP A 32 19.56 -31.01 -33.27
N THR A 33 19.33 -30.50 -32.07
CA THR A 33 20.30 -29.70 -31.32
C THR A 33 21.37 -30.54 -30.62
N ASN A 34 21.26 -31.88 -30.64
CA ASN A 34 22.11 -32.78 -29.85
C ASN A 34 23.59 -32.78 -30.28
N TRP A 35 23.88 -32.45 -31.53
CA TRP A 35 25.25 -32.47 -32.09
C TRP A 35 25.87 -31.07 -32.22
N MET A 36 25.12 -30.01 -31.90
CA MET A 36 25.55 -28.62 -32.11
C MET A 36 26.09 -28.01 -30.81
N SER A 37 27.17 -27.21 -30.89
CA SER A 37 27.65 -26.43 -29.74
C SER A 37 26.60 -25.42 -29.28
N SER A 38 26.60 -25.07 -27.99
CA SER A 38 25.62 -24.15 -27.40
C SER A 38 25.58 -22.78 -28.11
N ASP A 39 26.72 -22.31 -28.62
CA ASP A 39 26.81 -21.07 -29.38
C ASP A 39 26.28 -21.21 -30.81
N THR A 40 26.54 -22.36 -31.46
CA THR A 40 25.97 -22.69 -32.78
C THR A 40 24.45 -22.82 -32.72
N VAL A 41 23.92 -23.45 -31.67
CA VAL A 41 22.47 -23.50 -31.39
C VAL A 41 21.91 -22.09 -31.20
N ARG A 42 22.62 -21.23 -30.46
CA ARG A 42 22.20 -19.84 -30.26
C ARG A 42 22.17 -19.05 -31.56
N HIS A 43 23.21 -19.14 -32.38
CA HIS A 43 23.34 -18.46 -33.68
C HIS A 43 22.28 -18.93 -34.68
N THR A 44 22.12 -20.24 -34.83
CA THR A 44 21.08 -20.81 -35.72
C THR A 44 19.68 -20.39 -35.28
N LEU A 45 19.33 -20.55 -34.00
CA LEU A 45 18.02 -20.12 -33.49
C LEU A 45 17.75 -18.61 -33.66
N THR A 46 18.79 -17.76 -33.59
CA THR A 46 18.65 -16.32 -33.87
C THR A 46 18.39 -16.03 -35.35
N HIS A 47 19.13 -16.67 -36.26
CA HIS A 47 19.01 -16.42 -37.70
C HIS A 47 17.74 -17.01 -38.30
N PHE A 48 17.27 -18.16 -37.80
CA PHE A 48 16.00 -18.77 -38.22
C PHE A 48 14.77 -18.09 -37.62
N GLY A 49 14.92 -17.04 -36.78
CA GLY A 49 13.79 -16.33 -36.16
C GLY A 49 13.00 -17.15 -35.12
N VAL A 50 13.47 -18.36 -34.79
CA VAL A 50 12.80 -19.32 -33.87
C VAL A 50 13.06 -18.96 -32.40
N LYS A 51 14.08 -18.15 -32.11
CA LYS A 51 14.41 -17.72 -30.75
C LYS A 51 13.32 -16.81 -30.16
N LYS A 52 12.35 -17.42 -29.48
CA LYS A 52 11.37 -16.71 -28.65
C LYS A 52 12.08 -16.15 -27.42
N LYS A 53 12.29 -14.83 -27.38
CA LYS A 53 12.74 -14.16 -26.16
C LYS A 53 11.73 -14.44 -25.04
N ARG A 54 12.19 -14.99 -23.90
CA ARG A 54 11.33 -15.23 -22.74
C ARG A 54 10.91 -13.89 -22.15
N ILE A 55 9.66 -13.50 -22.39
CA ILE A 55 9.08 -12.28 -21.80
C ILE A 55 8.89 -12.51 -20.30
N PRO A 56 9.36 -11.60 -19.42
CA PRO A 56 9.20 -11.75 -17.98
C PRO A 56 7.71 -11.79 -17.60
N ALA A 57 7.36 -12.64 -16.63
CA ALA A 57 5.98 -12.81 -16.18
C ALA A 57 5.36 -11.49 -15.67
N SER A 58 6.19 -10.55 -15.18
CA SER A 58 5.73 -9.23 -14.74
C SER A 58 5.09 -8.41 -15.87
N LEU A 59 5.60 -8.50 -17.10
CA LEU A 59 5.08 -7.73 -18.23
C LEU A 59 3.69 -8.22 -18.69
N ARG A 60 3.36 -9.48 -18.39
CA ARG A 60 2.04 -10.06 -18.69
C ARG A 60 0.97 -9.66 -17.68
N LYS A 61 1.36 -9.13 -16.51
CA LYS A 61 0.42 -8.72 -15.47
C LYS A 61 -0.20 -7.38 -15.83
N ARG A 62 -1.53 -7.32 -15.85
CA ARG A 62 -2.26 -6.05 -16.01
C ARG A 62 -2.06 -5.17 -14.77
N PRO A 63 -1.93 -3.83 -14.93
CA PRO A 63 -1.63 -2.93 -13.81
C PRO A 63 -2.82 -2.76 -12.84
N SER A 64 -4.05 -2.98 -13.33
CA SER A 64 -5.32 -2.91 -12.60
C SER A 64 -6.31 -3.95 -13.13
N ASN A 65 -7.33 -4.26 -12.32
CA ASN A 65 -8.44 -5.17 -12.66
C ASN A 65 -9.69 -4.43 -13.19
N ILE A 66 -9.60 -3.11 -13.41
CA ILE A 66 -10.72 -2.27 -13.84
C ILE A 66 -10.97 -2.49 -15.35
N PRO A 67 -12.24 -2.61 -15.79
CA PRO A 67 -12.55 -2.74 -17.21
C PRO A 67 -12.09 -1.51 -18.01
N ALA A 68 -11.78 -1.72 -19.29
CA ALA A 68 -11.32 -0.62 -20.15
C ALA A 68 -12.41 0.43 -20.41
N VAL A 69 -13.66 -0.01 -20.45
CA VAL A 69 -14.86 0.80 -20.63
C VAL A 69 -15.79 0.47 -19.48
N GLU A 70 -16.20 1.50 -18.74
CA GLU A 70 -17.19 1.37 -17.68
C GLU A 70 -18.58 1.64 -18.26
N SER A 71 -19.58 0.92 -17.78
CA SER A 71 -20.97 1.17 -18.19
C SER A 71 -21.42 2.51 -17.61
N PRO A 72 -21.95 3.43 -18.43
CA PRO A 72 -22.47 4.70 -17.94
C PRO A 72 -23.74 4.48 -17.09
N HIS A 73 -24.08 5.48 -16.28
CA HIS A 73 -25.32 5.47 -15.53
C HIS A 73 -26.53 5.53 -16.49
N PRO A 74 -27.61 4.75 -16.27
CA PRO A 74 -28.76 4.71 -17.18
C PRO A 74 -29.44 6.06 -17.39
N GLY A 75 -29.45 6.91 -16.35
CA GLY A 75 -29.97 8.29 -16.38
C GLY A 75 -29.28 9.25 -17.37
N ILE A 76 -28.14 8.86 -17.96
CA ILE A 76 -27.41 9.64 -18.98
C ILE A 76 -28.00 9.42 -20.39
N SER A 77 -28.84 8.39 -20.55
CA SER A 77 -29.46 8.06 -21.83
C SER A 77 -30.24 9.26 -22.39
N TYR A 78 -30.43 9.29 -23.71
CA TYR A 78 -31.20 10.37 -24.37
C TYR A 78 -32.67 10.41 -23.93
N ASN A 79 -33.22 9.27 -23.53
CA ASN A 79 -34.59 9.09 -23.05
C ASN A 79 -34.58 8.13 -21.84
N PRO A 80 -34.12 8.60 -20.66
CA PRO A 80 -34.03 7.78 -19.47
C PRO A 80 -35.40 7.60 -18.81
N SER A 81 -35.54 6.54 -18.01
CA SER A 81 -36.65 6.46 -17.05
C SER A 81 -36.58 7.63 -16.07
N PHE A 82 -37.74 8.13 -15.65
CA PHE A 82 -37.84 9.21 -14.66
C PHE A 82 -37.03 8.89 -13.40
N GLN A 83 -37.14 7.65 -12.89
CA GLN A 83 -36.43 7.22 -11.68
C GLN A 83 -34.91 7.24 -11.87
N ASP A 84 -34.42 6.74 -13.00
CA ASP A 84 -32.98 6.69 -13.28
C ASP A 84 -32.39 8.10 -13.48
N HIS A 85 -33.15 9.01 -14.09
CA HIS A 85 -32.74 10.40 -14.24
C HIS A 85 -32.68 11.13 -12.89
N GLN A 86 -33.71 10.98 -12.05
CA GLN A 86 -33.72 11.55 -10.70
C GLN A 86 -32.60 10.98 -9.82
N ASN A 87 -32.30 9.67 -9.93
CA ASN A 87 -31.20 9.05 -9.22
C ASN A 87 -29.85 9.68 -9.62
N LEU A 88 -29.62 9.87 -10.92
CA LEU A 88 -28.41 10.55 -11.42
C LEU A 88 -28.32 11.99 -10.89
N LEU A 89 -29.40 12.77 -10.98
CA LEU A 89 -29.44 14.15 -10.48
C LEU A 89 -29.18 14.21 -8.97
N CYS A 90 -29.76 13.29 -8.19
CA CYS A 90 -29.49 13.19 -6.76
C CYS A 90 -28.00 12.95 -6.46
N GLU A 91 -27.33 12.08 -7.23
CA GLU A 91 -25.90 11.84 -7.08
C GLU A 91 -25.06 13.08 -7.42
N VAL A 92 -25.42 13.78 -8.50
CA VAL A 92 -24.78 15.04 -8.93
C VAL A 92 -24.95 16.11 -7.85
N VAL A 93 -26.19 16.36 -7.41
CA VAL A 93 -26.52 17.35 -6.37
C VAL A 93 -25.79 17.05 -5.07
N ARG A 94 -25.63 15.78 -4.69
CA ARG A 94 -24.87 15.41 -3.49
C ARG A 94 -23.40 15.82 -3.62
N LYS A 95 -22.76 15.55 -4.75
CA LYS A 95 -21.36 15.97 -5.00
C LYS A 95 -21.23 17.49 -5.02
N GLU A 96 -22.16 18.18 -5.66
CA GLU A 96 -22.16 19.65 -5.72
C GLU A 96 -22.29 20.28 -4.34
N LYS A 97 -23.19 19.74 -3.50
CA LYS A 97 -23.31 20.17 -2.09
C LYS A 97 -22.04 19.92 -1.29
N GLU A 98 -21.26 18.88 -1.60
CA GLU A 98 -19.97 18.64 -0.97
C GLU A 98 -18.97 19.75 -1.37
N PHE A 99 -18.89 20.11 -2.66
CA PHE A 99 -18.04 21.20 -3.13
C PHE A 99 -18.42 22.56 -2.55
N ILE A 100 -19.72 22.90 -2.53
CA ILE A 100 -20.20 24.16 -1.93
C ILE A 100 -19.77 24.26 -0.46
N LYS A 101 -19.90 23.18 0.32
CA LYS A 101 -19.48 23.16 1.72
C LYS A 101 -17.97 23.32 1.88
N GLU A 102 -17.18 22.69 1.02
CA GLU A 102 -15.72 22.85 1.02
C GLU A 102 -15.34 24.30 0.71
N GLU A 103 -15.95 24.91 -0.29
CA GLU A 103 -15.74 26.31 -0.61
C GLU A 103 -16.14 27.25 0.53
N GLU A 104 -17.30 27.05 1.14
CA GLU A 104 -17.76 27.84 2.29
C GLU A 104 -16.81 27.70 3.48
N HIS A 105 -16.34 26.47 3.73
CA HIS A 105 -15.34 26.20 4.75
C HIS A 105 -14.04 26.95 4.47
N LEU A 106 -13.52 26.90 3.24
CA LEU A 106 -12.33 27.63 2.83
C LEU A 106 -12.55 29.15 2.94
N LYS A 107 -13.66 29.68 2.42
CA LYS A 107 -14.01 31.10 2.56
C LYS A 107 -14.06 31.52 4.03
N ARG A 108 -14.55 30.66 4.93
CA ARG A 108 -14.56 30.91 6.37
C ARG A 108 -13.16 30.91 6.98
N VAL A 109 -12.35 29.88 6.69
CA VAL A 109 -11.01 29.70 7.27
C VAL A 109 -10.00 30.69 6.72
N THR A 110 -10.10 31.05 5.45
CA THR A 110 -9.16 31.95 4.78
C THR A 110 -9.71 33.38 4.80
N THR A 111 -10.79 33.67 4.09
CA THR A 111 -11.22 35.06 3.87
C THR A 111 -11.84 35.71 5.12
N LYS A 112 -12.67 34.98 5.87
CA LYS A 112 -13.42 35.54 7.00
C LYS A 112 -12.65 35.57 8.32
N MET A 113 -11.66 34.70 8.51
CA MET A 113 -10.83 34.70 9.74
C MET A 113 -9.82 35.85 9.77
N PHE A 114 -9.30 36.27 8.61
CA PHE A 114 -8.37 37.39 8.54
C PHE A 114 -9.13 38.70 8.30
N LYS A 115 -9.15 39.60 9.28
CA LYS A 115 -9.60 40.99 9.08
C LYS A 115 -8.63 41.65 8.11
N LYS A 116 -9.14 42.30 7.06
CA LYS A 116 -8.32 43.17 6.22
C LYS A 116 -7.94 44.39 7.06
N VAL A 117 -6.65 44.54 7.37
CA VAL A 117 -6.08 45.63 8.18
C VAL A 117 -5.65 46.75 7.24
N SER A 118 -5.93 48.01 7.61
CA SER A 118 -5.45 49.18 6.85
C SER A 118 -3.92 49.26 6.88
N PRO A 119 -3.23 49.83 5.86
CA PRO A 119 -1.78 50.03 5.91
C PRO A 119 -1.29 50.71 7.20
N GLU A 120 -2.00 51.72 7.70
CA GLU A 120 -1.67 52.45 8.93
C GLU A 120 -1.78 51.58 10.20
N GLU A 121 -2.85 50.79 10.30
CA GLU A 121 -3.04 49.86 11.42
C GLU A 121 -1.96 48.76 11.42
N ARG A 122 -1.47 48.37 10.23
CA ARG A 122 -0.36 47.40 10.09
C ARG A 122 0.95 47.97 10.61
N GLU A 123 1.26 49.23 10.29
CA GLU A 123 2.46 49.92 10.79
C GLU A 123 2.44 50.03 12.32
N ASN A 124 1.31 50.42 12.90
CA ASN A 124 1.15 50.50 14.35
C ASN A 124 1.34 49.15 15.06
N ASN A 125 0.79 48.07 14.50
CA ASN A 125 0.99 46.72 15.04
C ASN A 125 2.46 46.28 14.95
N LEU A 126 3.16 46.60 13.84
CA LEU A 126 4.59 46.31 13.69
C LEU A 126 5.43 47.01 14.76
N ILE A 127 5.17 48.29 15.02
CA ILE A 127 5.88 49.06 16.06
C ILE A 127 5.66 48.42 17.44
N LYS A 128 4.44 47.99 17.73
CA LYS A 128 4.10 47.32 18.99
C LYS A 128 4.83 45.99 19.13
N GLU A 129 4.83 45.14 18.11
CA GLU A 129 5.58 43.86 18.08
C GLU A 129 7.09 44.09 18.29
N MET A 130 7.66 45.12 17.67
CA MET A 130 9.09 45.47 17.83
C MET A 130 9.44 45.96 19.24
N SER A 131 8.45 46.45 20.00
CA SER A 131 8.63 46.93 21.38
C SER A 131 8.42 45.83 22.44
N GLU A 132 7.81 44.70 22.08
CA GLU A 132 7.58 43.58 22.99
C GLU A 132 8.89 42.81 23.25
N GLY A 133 9.43 42.90 24.47
CA GLY A 133 10.67 42.22 24.87
C GLY A 133 11.70 43.13 25.55
N LEU A 134 11.48 44.45 25.49
CA LEU A 134 12.23 45.40 26.31
C LEU A 134 11.68 45.36 27.76
N LYS A 135 12.15 44.39 28.56
CA LYS A 135 11.88 44.34 30.01
C LYS A 135 12.83 45.32 30.73
N PRO A 136 12.35 46.19 31.63
CA PRO A 136 13.25 46.99 32.46
C PRO A 136 14.07 46.07 33.38
N GLU A 137 15.38 46.29 33.36
CA GLU A 137 16.42 45.52 34.02
C GLU A 137 16.36 45.73 35.55
N ASN A 138 15.71 44.82 36.27
CA ASN A 138 15.96 44.56 37.68
C ASN A 138 15.21 43.29 38.09
N ASP A 139 15.92 42.17 38.17
CA ASP A 139 15.67 41.11 39.16
C ASP A 139 16.90 40.19 39.17
N GLN A 140 17.62 40.25 40.28
CA GLN A 140 18.90 39.61 40.53
C GLN A 140 18.67 38.52 41.57
N ASP A 141 18.60 37.26 41.14
CA ASP A 141 18.51 36.09 42.02
C ASP A 141 19.88 35.40 42.14
N PRO A 142 20.51 35.38 43.33
CA PRO A 142 21.58 34.46 43.65
C PRO A 142 21.08 33.39 44.63
N GLY A 143 21.49 32.14 44.44
CA GLY A 143 21.17 31.06 45.37
C GLY A 143 21.84 29.74 45.03
N GLU A 144 23.13 29.64 45.35
CA GLU A 144 23.90 28.40 45.43
C GLU A 144 23.32 27.44 46.48
N ASN A 145 23.37 26.14 46.21
CA ASN A 145 23.30 25.08 47.22
C ASN A 145 24.45 24.10 46.94
N GLU A 146 25.38 23.99 47.89
CA GLU A 146 26.42 22.96 47.95
C GLU A 146 25.87 21.69 48.61
N ASP A 147 25.91 20.56 47.89
CA ASP A 147 25.64 19.21 48.39
C ASP A 147 26.97 18.52 48.73
N ASP A 148 27.22 18.25 50.01
CA ASP A 148 28.34 17.44 50.50
C ASP A 148 27.95 15.94 50.58
N ASP A 149 28.60 15.11 49.75
CA ASP A 149 28.35 13.67 49.66
C ASP A 149 29.54 12.86 50.27
N PRO A 150 29.35 12.03 51.31
CA PRO A 150 30.46 11.34 51.95
C PRO A 150 30.93 10.11 51.14
N THR A 151 32.08 10.25 50.50
CA THR A 151 32.78 9.17 49.80
C THR A 151 33.18 8.03 50.77
N ILE A 152 32.56 6.85 50.60
CA ILE A 152 32.92 5.61 51.33
C ILE A 152 34.22 5.02 50.77
N LYS A 153 35.31 5.07 51.55
CA LYS A 153 36.58 4.42 51.21
C LYS A 153 36.56 2.94 51.60
N SER A 154 36.58 2.05 50.61
CA SER A 154 36.77 0.60 50.83
C SER A 154 38.23 0.28 51.16
N VAL A 155 38.52 -0.04 52.42
CA VAL A 155 39.85 -0.51 52.85
C VAL A 155 39.98 -2.01 52.56
N TYR A 156 40.79 -2.38 51.56
CA TYR A 156 41.16 -3.77 51.30
C TYR A 156 42.48 -4.11 52.00
N THR A 157 42.43 -5.00 52.99
CA THR A 157 43.62 -5.59 53.62
C THR A 157 44.09 -6.84 52.85
N PRO A 158 45.42 -7.04 52.69
CA PRO A 158 45.96 -8.18 51.96
C PRO A 158 45.67 -9.51 52.68
N LEU A 159 44.94 -10.41 52.02
CA LEU A 159 44.55 -11.71 52.57
C LEU A 159 45.74 -12.69 52.55
N LYS A 160 46.19 -13.14 53.72
CA LYS A 160 47.17 -14.24 53.85
C LYS A 160 46.50 -15.59 53.60
N ASN A 161 47.13 -16.45 52.79
CA ASN A 161 46.57 -17.72 52.33
C ASN A 161 46.83 -18.85 53.36
N GLN A 162 45.93 -19.00 54.35
CA GLN A 162 46.04 -20.02 55.40
C GLN A 162 45.33 -21.33 55.02
N LYS A 163 45.97 -22.48 55.28
CA LYS A 163 45.37 -23.80 55.01
C LYS A 163 44.21 -24.06 55.97
N LYS A 164 43.07 -24.51 55.43
CA LYS A 164 41.86 -24.78 56.23
C LYS A 164 42.02 -26.01 57.10
N THR A 165 41.54 -25.94 58.34
CA THR A 165 41.51 -27.09 59.26
C THR A 165 40.44 -28.13 58.85
N ARG A 166 40.55 -29.37 59.34
CA ARG A 166 39.61 -30.46 59.02
C ARG A 166 38.16 -30.10 59.41
N VAL A 167 37.97 -29.42 60.54
CA VAL A 167 36.67 -28.91 61.00
C VAL A 167 36.12 -27.82 60.07
N GLN A 168 36.96 -26.88 59.62
CA GLN A 168 36.57 -25.86 58.65
C GLN A 168 36.18 -26.47 57.29
N ARG A 169 36.88 -27.53 56.84
CA ARG A 169 36.55 -28.26 55.60
C ARG A 169 35.22 -29.02 55.73
N ARG A 170 34.91 -29.61 56.89
CA ARG A 170 33.60 -30.23 57.18
C ARG A 170 32.46 -29.20 57.16
N LYS A 171 32.60 -28.10 57.91
CA LYS A 171 31.62 -26.99 57.91
C LYS A 171 31.39 -26.41 56.52
N GLN A 172 32.44 -26.27 55.71
CA GLN A 172 32.32 -25.82 54.32
C GLN A 172 31.53 -26.80 53.44
N LYS A 173 31.73 -28.12 53.62
CA LYS A 173 30.97 -29.15 52.89
C LYS A 173 29.49 -29.11 53.26
N GLU A 174 29.19 -28.99 54.56
CA GLU A 174 27.82 -28.84 55.08
C GLU A 174 27.16 -27.56 54.54
N GLN A 175 27.86 -26.42 54.55
CA GLN A 175 27.37 -25.16 53.99
C GLN A 175 27.11 -25.26 52.48
N LYS A 176 28.01 -25.89 51.71
CA LYS A 176 27.79 -26.14 50.27
C LYS A 176 26.57 -27.01 50.01
N ALA A 177 26.37 -28.06 50.81
CA ALA A 177 25.21 -28.94 50.70
C ALA A 177 23.90 -28.18 51.03
N LEU A 178 23.90 -27.33 52.05
CA LEU A 178 22.75 -26.47 52.39
C LEU A 178 22.43 -25.46 51.28
N VAL A 179 23.46 -24.84 50.69
CA VAL A 179 23.28 -23.93 49.55
C VAL A 179 22.70 -24.67 48.36
N TYR A 180 23.19 -25.87 48.05
CA TYR A 180 22.66 -26.70 46.97
C TYR A 180 21.19 -27.07 47.20
N LYS A 181 20.83 -27.51 48.42
CA LYS A 181 19.42 -27.79 48.78
C LYS A 181 18.54 -26.55 48.60
N ARG A 182 18.97 -25.39 49.10
CA ARG A 182 18.26 -24.12 48.94
C ARG A 182 18.08 -23.73 47.47
N GLN A 183 19.08 -24.01 46.62
CA GLN A 183 18.97 -23.77 45.19
C GLN A 183 17.93 -24.69 44.55
N GLN A 184 17.90 -25.97 44.91
CA GLN A 184 16.89 -26.92 44.42
C GLN A 184 15.47 -26.49 44.82
N GLU A 185 15.25 -26.14 46.08
CA GLU A 185 13.96 -25.61 46.56
C GLU A 185 13.54 -24.34 45.81
N LYS A 186 14.50 -23.45 45.51
CA LYS A 186 14.23 -22.24 44.71
C LYS A 186 13.81 -22.60 43.28
N ILE A 187 14.40 -23.63 42.68
CA ILE A 187 14.04 -24.12 41.34
C ILE A 187 12.63 -24.72 41.37
N GLU A 188 12.31 -25.54 42.37
CA GLU A 188 10.98 -26.13 42.52
C GLU A 188 9.89 -25.07 42.71
N LYS A 189 10.14 -24.08 43.58
CA LYS A 189 9.25 -22.93 43.77
C LYS A 189 9.05 -22.13 42.47
N LYS A 190 10.11 -21.98 41.66
CA LYS A 190 10.01 -21.36 40.32
C LYS A 190 9.13 -22.18 39.38
N LYS A 191 9.32 -23.50 39.31
CA LYS A 191 8.48 -24.39 38.47
C LYS A 191 7.00 -24.24 38.80
N ILE A 192 6.67 -24.21 40.09
CA ILE A 192 5.28 -24.00 40.57
C ILE A 192 4.77 -22.61 40.14
N SER A 193 5.57 -21.56 40.33
CA SER A 193 5.23 -20.20 39.87
C SER A 193 5.00 -20.15 38.34
N ASP A 194 5.82 -20.84 37.57
CA ASP A 194 5.73 -20.87 36.12
C ASP A 194 4.46 -21.59 35.64
N ILE A 195 4.04 -22.67 36.33
CA ILE A 195 2.74 -23.32 36.07
C ILE A 195 1.59 -22.32 36.22
N TYR A 196 1.61 -21.47 37.24
CA TYR A 196 0.59 -20.43 37.40
C TYR A 196 0.66 -19.34 36.32
N LYS A 197 1.87 -19.01 35.84
CA LYS A 197 2.04 -18.06 34.73
C LYS A 197 1.51 -18.60 33.41
N LEU A 198 1.44 -19.92 33.19
CA LEU A 198 0.91 -20.49 31.94
C LEU A 198 -0.50 -19.98 31.63
N LYS A 199 -1.40 -19.92 32.63
CA LYS A 199 -2.76 -19.40 32.44
C LYS A 199 -2.78 -17.94 32.00
N LEU A 200 -1.84 -17.13 32.50
CA LEU A 200 -1.69 -15.73 32.09
C LEU A 200 -1.16 -15.65 30.65
N LEU A 201 -0.16 -16.47 30.30
CA LEU A 201 0.39 -16.55 28.96
C LEU A 201 -0.66 -17.00 27.94
N ASP A 202 -1.50 -17.98 28.27
CA ASP A 202 -2.58 -18.45 27.40
C ASP A 202 -3.59 -17.34 27.11
N ARG A 203 -3.99 -16.58 28.14
CA ARG A 203 -4.88 -15.40 27.97
C ARG A 203 -4.22 -14.34 27.09
N GLN A 204 -2.94 -14.08 27.29
CA GLN A 204 -2.18 -13.11 26.48
C GLN A 204 -2.05 -13.58 25.02
N LEU A 205 -1.78 -14.86 24.78
CA LEU A 205 -1.70 -15.47 23.46
C LEU A 205 -3.06 -15.41 22.76
N ALA A 206 -4.15 -15.79 23.43
CA ALA A 206 -5.50 -15.70 22.88
C ALA A 206 -5.88 -14.26 22.49
N ALA A 207 -5.57 -13.29 23.36
CA ALA A 207 -5.79 -11.87 23.06
C ALA A 207 -4.95 -11.39 21.86
N LYS A 208 -3.67 -11.79 21.80
CA LYS A 208 -2.76 -11.46 20.69
C LYS A 208 -3.23 -12.06 19.38
N GLU A 209 -3.64 -13.33 19.38
CA GLU A 209 -4.19 -14.01 18.20
C GLU A 209 -5.48 -13.34 17.72
N LYS A 210 -6.40 -12.98 18.62
CA LYS A 210 -7.63 -12.26 18.25
C LYS A 210 -7.30 -10.94 17.56
N LYS A 211 -6.39 -10.14 18.14
CA LYS A 211 -5.91 -8.88 17.53
C LYS A 211 -5.26 -9.13 16.15
N GLN A 212 -4.42 -10.16 16.03
CA GLN A 212 -3.74 -10.49 14.80
C GLN A 212 -4.71 -10.97 13.70
N LYS A 213 -5.73 -11.77 14.05
CA LYS A 213 -6.79 -12.20 13.13
C LYS A 213 -7.55 -10.99 12.57
N VAL A 214 -7.98 -10.06 13.43
CA VAL A 214 -8.67 -8.82 13.01
C VAL A 214 -7.77 -7.97 12.10
N SER A 215 -6.51 -7.76 12.48
CA SER A 215 -5.55 -7.00 11.66
C SER A 215 -5.30 -7.65 10.29
N ARG A 216 -5.17 -8.99 10.26
CA ARG A 216 -5.02 -9.76 9.02
C ARG A 216 -6.23 -9.59 8.12
N GLN A 217 -7.45 -9.70 8.65
CA GLN A 217 -8.68 -9.48 7.89
C GLN A 217 -8.73 -8.05 7.31
N LYS A 218 -8.43 -7.03 8.11
CA LYS A 218 -8.36 -5.62 7.65
C LYS A 218 -7.32 -5.46 6.53
N ARG A 219 -6.14 -6.07 6.66
CA ARG A 219 -5.07 -6.04 5.65
C ARG A 219 -5.50 -6.71 4.34
N LEU A 220 -6.19 -7.85 4.42
CA LEU A 220 -6.72 -8.55 3.25
C LEU A 220 -7.79 -7.71 2.53
N LYS A 221 -8.74 -7.14 3.28
CA LYS A 221 -9.75 -6.21 2.73
C LYS A 221 -9.09 -5.01 2.05
N LYS A 222 -8.10 -4.37 2.68
CA LYS A 222 -7.35 -3.24 2.11
C LYS A 222 -6.56 -3.65 0.86
N LYS A 223 -5.99 -4.86 0.82
CA LYS A 223 -5.29 -5.40 -0.36
C LYS A 223 -6.25 -5.63 -1.53
N ALA A 224 -7.44 -6.17 -1.25
CA ALA A 224 -8.48 -6.36 -2.26
C ALA A 224 -8.96 -5.01 -2.84
N LEU A 225 -9.26 -4.03 -1.97
CA LEU A 225 -9.64 -2.67 -2.39
C LEU A 225 -8.54 -1.99 -3.22
N LYS A 226 -7.27 -2.12 -2.81
CA LYS A 226 -6.13 -1.57 -3.57
C LYS A 226 -5.87 -2.25 -4.91
N ALA A 227 -6.29 -3.51 -5.08
CA ALA A 227 -6.17 -4.21 -6.36
C ALA A 227 -7.21 -3.72 -7.37
N LEU A 228 -8.41 -3.37 -6.89
CA LEU A 228 -9.49 -2.80 -7.70
C LEU A 228 -9.34 -1.29 -7.91
N GLY A 229 -8.76 -0.57 -6.97
CA GLY A 229 -8.68 0.90 -7.00
C GLY A 229 -7.54 1.48 -7.84
N THR A 230 -7.67 2.78 -8.12
CA THR A 230 -6.61 3.60 -8.73
C THR A 230 -5.44 3.79 -7.75
N LYS A 231 -4.22 3.60 -8.26
CA LYS A 231 -2.96 3.81 -7.53
C LYS A 231 -2.47 5.24 -7.75
N ILE A 232 -1.70 5.74 -6.80
CA ILE A 232 -1.00 7.02 -6.92
C ILE A 232 0.32 6.75 -7.63
N LEU A 233 0.40 7.12 -8.91
CA LEU A 233 1.59 6.93 -9.76
C LEU A 233 2.51 8.18 -9.78
N SER A 234 1.98 9.35 -9.46
CA SER A 234 2.69 10.64 -9.44
C SER A 234 2.38 11.40 -8.14
N LYS A 235 2.96 12.59 -7.98
CA LYS A 235 2.65 13.51 -6.86
C LYS A 235 1.16 13.89 -6.81
N ILE A 236 0.53 13.96 -7.99
CA ILE A 236 -0.87 14.34 -8.16
C ILE A 236 -1.77 13.12 -7.92
N LYS A 237 -2.89 13.32 -7.22
CA LYS A 237 -3.88 12.27 -7.02
C LYS A 237 -4.80 12.18 -8.24
N PHE A 238 -5.31 10.98 -8.51
CA PHE A 238 -6.32 10.83 -9.55
C PHE A 238 -7.64 11.45 -9.09
N GLU A 239 -8.14 12.38 -9.89
CA GLU A 239 -9.47 12.97 -9.74
C GLU A 239 -10.40 12.41 -10.83
N PRO A 240 -11.56 11.84 -10.44
CA PRO A 240 -12.52 11.32 -11.40
C PRO A 240 -13.08 12.46 -12.26
N LEU A 241 -13.51 12.11 -13.47
CA LEU A 241 -14.25 13.06 -14.31
C LEU A 241 -15.62 13.35 -13.66
N GLU A 242 -16.08 14.60 -13.81
CA GLU A 242 -17.44 14.97 -13.44
C GLU A 242 -18.44 14.13 -14.25
N PRO A 243 -19.52 13.67 -13.61
CA PRO A 243 -20.55 12.90 -14.32
C PRO A 243 -21.26 13.81 -15.33
N ASP A 244 -21.41 13.32 -16.55
CA ASP A 244 -22.18 14.04 -17.55
C ASP A 244 -23.67 13.82 -17.33
N PHE A 245 -24.45 14.89 -17.32
CA PHE A 245 -25.90 14.83 -17.14
C PHE A 245 -26.61 15.92 -17.94
N LYS A 246 -27.90 15.73 -18.18
CA LYS A 246 -28.79 16.73 -18.78
C LYS A 246 -29.84 17.13 -17.75
N LEU A 247 -30.21 18.40 -17.72
CA LEU A 247 -31.33 18.87 -16.91
C LEU A 247 -32.66 18.36 -17.50
N SER A 248 -33.72 18.36 -16.69
CA SER A 248 -35.05 17.93 -17.15
C SER A 248 -35.57 18.78 -18.32
N THR A 249 -35.21 20.06 -18.37
CA THR A 249 -35.56 21.00 -19.45
C THR A 249 -34.78 20.75 -20.74
N GLU A 250 -33.61 20.11 -20.65
CA GLU A 250 -32.72 19.83 -21.78
C GLU A 250 -32.98 18.45 -22.39
N LEU A 251 -33.87 17.66 -21.77
CA LEU A 251 -34.20 16.33 -22.22
C LEU A 251 -35.22 16.40 -23.37
N THR A 252 -34.75 16.15 -24.60
CA THR A 252 -35.57 16.29 -25.81
C THR A 252 -36.34 15.03 -26.21
N GLY A 253 -36.01 13.86 -25.64
CA GLY A 253 -36.65 12.57 -25.93
C GLY A 253 -36.40 11.99 -27.33
N ASN A 254 -35.78 12.73 -28.24
CA ASN A 254 -35.49 12.31 -29.62
C ASN A 254 -34.02 12.53 -29.99
N LEU A 255 -33.39 11.53 -30.61
CA LEU A 255 -31.98 11.54 -31.02
C LEU A 255 -31.62 12.64 -32.02
N ARG A 256 -32.58 13.11 -32.83
CA ARG A 256 -32.32 14.19 -33.81
C ARG A 256 -31.98 15.52 -33.15
N ASN A 257 -32.51 15.78 -31.96
CA ASN A 257 -32.38 17.06 -31.26
C ASN A 257 -31.47 16.94 -30.04
N THR A 258 -30.75 15.82 -29.87
CA THR A 258 -29.87 15.63 -28.71
C THR A 258 -28.51 16.22 -28.99
N GLU A 259 -28.16 17.25 -28.24
CA GLU A 259 -26.79 17.78 -28.27
C GLU A 259 -25.79 16.78 -27.64
N PRO A 260 -24.60 16.61 -28.23
CA PRO A 260 -23.53 15.83 -27.66
C PRO A 260 -22.90 16.59 -26.48
N THR A 261 -22.87 15.98 -25.31
CA THR A 261 -22.40 16.64 -24.08
C THR A 261 -20.92 16.38 -23.78
N ASN A 262 -20.34 15.28 -24.29
CA ASN A 262 -19.10 14.72 -23.72
C ASN A 262 -17.93 14.74 -24.69
N ASN A 263 -16.74 15.05 -24.17
CA ASN A 263 -15.48 14.82 -24.88
C ASN A 263 -14.96 13.40 -24.60
N LEU A 264 -15.08 12.51 -25.60
CA LEU A 264 -14.63 11.12 -25.52
C LEU A 264 -13.13 11.00 -25.21
N LEU A 265 -12.28 11.90 -25.71
CA LEU A 265 -10.84 11.84 -25.47
C LEU A 265 -10.53 12.06 -23.98
N LYS A 266 -11.25 12.98 -23.33
CA LYS A 266 -11.11 13.26 -21.89
C LYS A 266 -11.52 12.04 -21.06
N ASP A 267 -12.63 11.38 -21.41
CA ASP A 267 -13.07 10.13 -20.76
C ASP A 267 -12.04 9.00 -20.93
N ARG A 268 -11.54 8.76 -22.15
CA ARG A 268 -10.52 7.72 -22.40
C ARG A 268 -9.21 8.00 -21.66
N PHE A 269 -8.78 9.26 -21.62
CA PHE A 269 -7.60 9.68 -20.87
C PHE A 269 -7.77 9.42 -19.37
N LYS A 270 -8.91 9.79 -18.80
CA LYS A 270 -9.24 9.52 -17.39
C LYS A 270 -9.38 8.02 -17.10
N SER A 271 -9.91 7.22 -18.04
CA SER A 271 -9.93 5.75 -17.95
C SER A 271 -8.52 5.16 -17.91
N PHE A 272 -7.57 5.66 -18.71
CA PHE A 272 -6.18 5.21 -18.66
C PHE A 272 -5.50 5.54 -17.32
N GLN A 273 -5.80 6.71 -16.75
CA GLN A 273 -5.33 7.09 -15.42
C GLN A 273 -5.93 6.19 -14.34
N LYS A 274 -7.26 5.98 -14.36
CA LYS A 274 -7.99 5.09 -13.44
C LYS A 274 -7.42 3.68 -13.47
N ARG A 275 -7.06 3.19 -14.67
CA ARG A 275 -6.45 1.87 -14.88
C ARG A 275 -4.97 1.76 -14.55
N ASN A 276 -4.34 2.81 -14.03
CA ASN A 276 -2.91 2.85 -13.70
C ASN A 276 -1.99 2.59 -14.90
N ILE A 277 -2.42 3.00 -16.11
CA ILE A 277 -1.60 2.91 -17.34
C ILE A 277 -0.81 4.22 -17.50
N ILE A 278 -1.47 5.35 -17.25
CA ILE A 278 -0.88 6.69 -17.34
C ILE A 278 -0.94 7.33 -15.96
N ALA A 279 0.10 8.08 -15.58
CA ALA A 279 0.09 8.83 -14.34
C ALA A 279 -0.78 10.09 -14.47
N PRO A 280 -1.51 10.51 -13.41
CA PRO A 280 -2.25 11.76 -13.45
C PRO A 280 -1.28 12.94 -13.53
N THR A 281 -1.56 13.84 -14.47
CA THR A 281 -0.83 15.09 -14.71
C THR A 281 -1.79 16.27 -14.57
N ASN A 282 -1.28 17.40 -14.11
CA ASN A 282 -2.01 18.66 -14.22
C ASN A 282 -1.94 19.05 -15.70
N VAL A 283 -3.08 19.02 -16.39
CA VAL A 283 -3.20 19.67 -17.70
C VAL A 283 -3.16 21.16 -17.38
N ARG A 284 -2.00 21.80 -17.60
CA ARG A 284 -1.87 23.25 -17.55
C ARG A 284 -2.49 23.87 -18.79
#